data_AF-A0A9E1J0V8-F1
#
_entry.id   AF-A0A9E1J0V8-F1
#
_cell.length_a   1.000
_cell.length_b   1.000
_cell.length_c   1.000
_cell.angle_alpha   90.00
_cell.angle_beta   90.00
_cell.angle_gamma   90.00
#
_symmetry.space_group_name_H-M   'P 1'
#
loop_
_entity.id
_entity.type
_entity.pdbx_description
1 polymer ?
#
loop_
_entity_poly.entity_id
_entity_poly.type
_entity_poly.pdbx_seq_one_letter_code
_entity_poly.pdbx_strand_id
1 'polypeptide(L)'
;MLKGKTVLIAEDDSTMQMFVGGILRQELNCRNLITCTNGQQALNALRNPEQKSAIDLILCDWEMPGANGDEILLHVRKDKDIRHLPFIMTTSRSEKEDLIKVVKLGINNYLVKPYSAADLMDRIKKVMETTKEKVKKKKFSKNTALLVRIKFKGAEESCNGTLNEISLEKGLIRSPLPKEAPPGLYEEFELQIKFINEVIHLKGEIRNLEPDVEDQFSKDFVMIGFKIIEIKEPDREVLELLLA
;
A
#
# COMPACT_ATOMS: atom_id res chain seq x y z
N MET A 1 22.59 3.15 -3.73
CA MET A 1 21.28 2.53 -4.06
C MET A 1 20.64 3.15 -5.29
N LEU A 2 20.78 4.47 -5.51
CA LEU A 2 20.29 5.20 -6.70
C LEU A 2 21.41 5.70 -7.63
N LYS A 3 22.60 5.12 -7.56
CA LYS A 3 23.72 5.52 -8.42
C LYS A 3 23.35 5.30 -9.90
N GLY A 4 23.47 6.35 -10.71
CA GLY A 4 23.12 6.32 -12.13
C GLY A 4 21.61 6.32 -12.42
N LYS A 5 20.77 6.47 -11.41
CA LYS A 5 19.31 6.61 -11.55
C LYS A 5 18.93 8.08 -11.66
N THR A 6 17.81 8.37 -12.31
CA THR A 6 17.22 9.71 -12.38
C THR A 6 15.97 9.79 -11.53
N VAL A 7 15.89 10.79 -10.66
CA VAL A 7 14.70 11.04 -9.82
C VAL A 7 14.03 12.32 -10.27
N LEU A 8 12.73 12.25 -10.57
CA LEU A 8 11.90 13.43 -10.74
C LEU A 8 11.39 13.86 -9.36
N ILE A 9 11.57 15.14 -9.02
CA ILE A 9 11.09 15.77 -7.79
C ILE A 9 10.11 16.87 -8.21
N ALA A 10 8.82 16.67 -7.96
CA ALA A 10 7.82 17.71 -8.12
C ALA A 10 7.42 18.23 -6.74
N GLU A 11 7.87 19.44 -6.42
CA GLU A 11 7.70 20.08 -5.12
C GLU A 11 7.80 21.60 -5.35
N ASP A 12 6.77 22.34 -4.98
CA ASP A 12 6.68 23.78 -5.20
C ASP A 12 7.36 24.60 -4.09
N ASP A 13 7.52 24.04 -2.89
CA ASP A 13 8.37 24.64 -1.86
C ASP A 13 9.86 24.40 -2.16
N SER A 14 10.58 25.49 -2.47
CA SER A 14 12.00 25.42 -2.82
C SER A 14 12.89 24.87 -1.71
N THR A 15 12.54 25.13 -0.45
CA THR A 15 13.30 24.64 0.71
C THR A 15 13.16 23.13 0.80
N MET A 16 11.94 22.63 0.60
CA MET A 16 11.65 21.22 0.66
C MET A 16 12.26 20.47 -0.52
N GLN A 17 12.18 21.03 -1.71
CA GLN A 17 12.84 20.49 -2.89
C GLN A 17 14.37 20.40 -2.71
N MET A 18 14.98 21.43 -2.09
CA MET A 18 16.41 21.44 -1.77
C MET A 18 16.77 20.38 -0.72
N PHE A 19 15.98 20.24 0.34
CA PHE A 19 16.20 19.21 1.36
C PHE A 19 16.14 17.80 0.77
N VAL A 20 15.08 17.49 0.00
CA VAL A 20 14.92 16.19 -0.68
C VAL A 20 16.09 15.96 -1.63
N GLY A 21 16.43 16.94 -2.46
CA GLY A 21 17.56 16.86 -3.38
C GLY A 21 18.92 16.69 -2.68
N GLY A 22 19.09 17.27 -1.49
CA GLY A 22 20.26 17.10 -0.64
C GLY A 22 20.43 15.66 -0.18
N ILE A 23 19.37 15.07 0.39
CA ILE A 23 19.36 13.67 0.85
C ILE A 23 19.64 12.72 -0.32
N LEU A 24 18.96 12.90 -1.46
CA LEU A 24 19.15 12.05 -2.64
C LEU A 24 20.61 12.04 -3.12
N ARG A 25 21.27 13.20 -3.12
CA ARG A 25 22.67 13.33 -3.57
C ARG A 25 23.66 12.78 -2.53
N GLN A 26 23.51 13.18 -1.27
CA GLN A 26 24.47 12.92 -0.20
C GLN A 26 24.37 11.48 0.31
N GLU A 27 23.16 11.01 0.59
CA GLU A 27 22.93 9.73 1.25
C GLU A 27 22.70 8.59 0.24
N LEU A 28 22.04 8.86 -0.89
CA LEU A 28 21.63 7.83 -1.85
C LEU A 28 22.48 7.77 -3.13
N ASN A 29 23.44 8.69 -3.27
CA ASN A 29 24.36 8.86 -4.41
C ASN A 29 23.61 9.04 -5.76
N CYS A 30 22.47 9.73 -5.73
CA CYS A 30 21.66 10.06 -6.89
C CYS A 30 22.01 11.46 -7.39
N ARG A 31 22.73 11.55 -8.52
CA ARG A 31 23.17 12.83 -9.09
C ARG A 31 22.20 13.42 -10.11
N ASN A 32 21.44 12.58 -10.79
CA ASN A 32 20.52 13.00 -11.84
C ASN A 32 19.17 13.32 -11.21
N LEU A 33 18.85 14.61 -11.08
CA LEU A 33 17.56 15.07 -10.55
C LEU A 33 16.88 15.92 -11.61
N ILE A 34 15.59 15.64 -11.86
CA ILE A 34 14.70 16.51 -12.63
C ILE A 34 13.80 17.20 -11.61
N THR A 35 14.00 18.49 -11.40
CA THR A 35 13.23 19.27 -10.42
C THR A 35 12.12 20.05 -11.11
N CYS A 36 10.90 19.97 -10.56
CA CYS A 36 9.72 20.66 -11.04
C CYS A 36 9.11 21.45 -9.87
N THR A 37 8.82 22.73 -10.08
CA THR A 37 8.27 23.62 -9.03
C THR A 37 6.75 23.78 -9.09
N ASN A 38 6.09 22.98 -9.92
CA ASN A 38 4.63 22.89 -9.99
C ASN A 38 4.22 21.63 -10.78
N GLY A 39 2.94 21.27 -10.71
CA GLY A 39 2.43 20.07 -11.36
C GLY A 39 2.46 20.11 -12.88
N GLN A 40 2.33 21.30 -13.49
CA GLN A 40 2.40 21.43 -14.95
C GLN A 40 3.80 21.13 -15.50
N GLN A 41 4.86 21.57 -14.79
CA GLN A 41 6.24 21.22 -15.13
C GLN A 41 6.48 19.71 -15.02
N ALA A 42 5.93 19.07 -13.98
CA ALA A 42 6.03 17.61 -13.81
C ALA A 42 5.35 16.86 -14.96
N LEU A 43 4.12 17.26 -15.35
CA LEU A 43 3.44 16.68 -16.51
C LEU A 43 4.20 16.91 -17.82
N ASN A 44 4.82 18.08 -18.00
CA ASN A 44 5.61 18.36 -19.19
C ASN A 44 6.86 17.47 -19.25
N ALA A 45 7.54 17.26 -18.13
CA ALA A 45 8.68 16.34 -18.03
C ALA A 45 8.27 14.89 -18.34
N LEU A 46 7.12 14.43 -17.83
CA LEU A 46 6.59 13.09 -18.07
C LEU A 46 6.09 12.88 -19.50
N ARG A 47 5.76 13.94 -20.23
CA ARG A 47 5.37 13.90 -21.66
C ARG A 47 6.55 14.02 -22.62
N ASN A 48 7.65 14.64 -22.19
CA ASN A 48 8.85 14.78 -22.99
C ASN A 48 9.55 13.40 -23.13
N PRO A 49 9.67 12.82 -24.34
CA PRO A 49 10.17 11.46 -24.49
C PRO A 49 11.58 11.22 -23.91
N GLU A 50 12.49 12.19 -24.06
CA GLU A 50 13.86 12.09 -23.57
C GLU A 50 13.89 12.06 -22.04
N GLN A 51 13.21 13.00 -21.40
CA GLN A 51 13.14 13.07 -19.94
C GLN A 51 12.36 11.87 -19.37
N LYS A 52 11.20 11.58 -19.94
CA LYS A 52 10.33 10.45 -19.57
C LYS A 52 11.09 9.14 -19.50
N SER A 53 11.87 8.83 -20.53
CA SER A 53 12.64 7.57 -20.63
C SER A 53 13.80 7.48 -19.63
N ALA A 54 14.27 8.61 -19.10
CA ALA A 54 15.37 8.65 -18.15
C ALA A 54 14.93 8.48 -16.69
N ILE A 55 13.64 8.72 -16.37
CA ILE A 55 13.14 8.71 -14.99
C ILE A 55 13.05 7.28 -14.45
N ASP A 56 13.58 7.08 -13.24
CA ASP A 56 13.52 5.81 -12.51
C ASP A 56 12.64 5.87 -11.26
N LEU A 57 12.37 7.08 -10.74
CA LEU A 57 11.57 7.31 -9.53
C LEU A 57 10.95 8.70 -9.59
N ILE A 58 9.71 8.81 -9.13
CA ILE A 58 8.99 10.06 -8.98
C ILE A 58 8.72 10.30 -7.49
N LEU A 59 9.17 11.45 -6.99
CA LEU A 59 8.76 12.04 -5.72
C LEU A 59 7.88 13.24 -6.06
N CYS A 60 6.65 13.25 -5.59
CA CYS A 60 5.67 14.27 -5.98
C CYS A 60 4.91 14.78 -4.78
N ASP A 61 4.85 16.08 -4.58
CA ASP A 61 3.91 16.66 -3.63
C ASP A 61 2.48 16.54 -4.12
N TRP A 62 1.56 16.38 -3.17
CA TRP A 62 0.15 16.25 -3.51
C TRP A 62 -0.40 17.59 -4.00
N GLU A 63 -0.15 18.65 -3.24
CA GLU A 63 -0.73 19.95 -3.48
C GLU A 63 0.31 20.83 -4.14
N MET A 64 0.12 21.11 -5.41
CA MET A 64 0.98 22.04 -6.14
C MET A 64 0.12 22.87 -7.09
N PRO A 65 0.55 24.09 -7.43
CA PRO A 65 -0.07 24.85 -8.51
C PRO A 65 -0.07 24.07 -9.84
N GLY A 66 -1.07 24.33 -10.67
CA GLY A 66 -1.16 23.81 -12.04
C GLY A 66 -1.71 22.38 -12.16
N ALA A 67 -1.23 21.43 -11.38
CA ALA A 67 -1.78 20.07 -11.30
C ALA A 67 -1.46 19.43 -9.94
N ASN A 68 -2.42 18.69 -9.39
CA ASN A 68 -2.23 17.96 -8.16
C ASN A 68 -1.51 16.63 -8.39
N GLY A 69 -0.90 16.09 -7.33
CA GLY A 69 -0.14 14.85 -7.37
C GLY A 69 -0.98 13.63 -7.78
N ASP A 70 -2.27 13.59 -7.46
CA ASP A 70 -3.19 12.52 -7.88
C ASP A 70 -3.48 12.55 -9.39
N GLU A 71 -3.57 13.74 -9.99
CA GLU A 71 -3.67 13.91 -11.44
C GLU A 71 -2.39 13.44 -12.16
N ILE A 72 -1.22 13.77 -11.60
CA ILE A 72 0.08 13.32 -12.10
C ILE A 72 0.20 11.80 -11.98
N LEU A 73 -0.17 11.23 -10.83
CA LEU A 73 -0.19 9.78 -10.61
C LEU A 73 -1.09 9.09 -11.64
N LEU A 74 -2.30 9.60 -11.87
CA LEU A 74 -3.22 9.05 -12.87
C LEU A 74 -2.64 9.12 -14.28
N HIS A 75 -1.94 10.20 -14.62
CA HIS A 75 -1.23 10.34 -15.90
C HIS A 75 -0.16 9.25 -16.04
N VAL A 76 0.69 9.07 -15.03
CA VAL A 76 1.73 8.03 -15.00
C VAL A 76 1.12 6.65 -15.16
N ARG A 77 0.05 6.32 -14.42
CA ARG A 77 -0.57 4.98 -14.43
C ARG A 77 -1.32 4.65 -15.71
N LYS A 78 -1.83 5.65 -16.43
CA LYS A 78 -2.47 5.46 -17.75
C LYS A 78 -1.45 5.27 -18.88
N ASP A 79 -0.22 5.72 -18.70
CA ASP A 79 0.81 5.67 -19.72
C ASP A 79 1.57 4.32 -19.68
N LYS A 80 1.53 3.56 -20.78
CA LYS A 80 2.09 2.20 -20.84
C LYS A 80 3.60 2.15 -20.59
N ASP A 81 4.33 3.21 -20.95
CA ASP A 81 5.79 3.23 -20.87
C ASP A 81 6.25 3.52 -19.44
N ILE A 82 5.48 4.28 -18.66
CA ILE A 82 5.88 4.76 -17.33
C ILE A 82 4.95 4.33 -16.19
N ARG A 83 3.86 3.62 -16.46
CA ARG A 83 2.94 3.12 -15.41
C ARG A 83 3.63 2.28 -14.33
N HIS A 84 4.77 1.69 -14.68
CA HIS A 84 5.56 0.85 -13.79
C HIS A 84 6.50 1.66 -12.87
N LEU A 85 6.67 2.96 -13.12
CA LEU A 85 7.59 3.79 -12.37
C LEU A 85 7.18 3.85 -10.89
N PRO A 86 8.14 3.65 -9.97
CA PRO A 86 8.06 4.05 -8.58
C PRO A 86 7.52 5.46 -8.42
N PHE A 87 6.43 5.60 -7.67
CA PHE A 87 5.80 6.88 -7.36
C PHE A 87 5.59 6.99 -5.85
N ILE A 88 6.24 7.98 -5.24
CA ILE A 88 6.07 8.33 -3.83
C ILE A 88 5.41 9.71 -3.76
N MET A 89 4.24 9.77 -3.13
CA MET A 89 3.57 11.05 -2.87
C MET A 89 4.05 11.63 -1.55
N THR A 90 4.34 12.92 -1.49
CA THR A 90 4.42 13.66 -0.23
C THR A 90 3.12 14.41 -0.01
N THR A 91 2.66 14.54 1.23
CA THR A 91 1.40 15.22 1.50
C THR A 91 1.38 15.81 2.90
N SER A 92 0.80 16.99 3.07
CA SER A 92 0.47 17.55 4.39
C SER A 92 -0.85 16.98 4.95
N ARG A 93 -1.59 16.21 4.14
CA ARG A 93 -2.86 15.60 4.55
C ARG A 93 -2.60 14.31 5.32
N SER A 94 -3.30 14.15 6.44
CA SER A 94 -3.29 12.93 7.26
C SER A 94 -4.65 12.25 7.31
N GLU A 95 -5.64 12.75 6.57
CA GLU A 95 -7.00 12.21 6.56
C GLU A 95 -7.06 10.86 5.83
N LYS A 96 -7.70 9.88 6.47
CA LYS A 96 -7.77 8.48 6.05
C LYS A 96 -8.46 8.33 4.69
N GLU A 97 -9.46 9.16 4.41
CA GLU A 97 -10.21 9.18 3.17
C GLU A 97 -9.35 9.55 1.96
N ASP A 98 -8.38 10.47 2.14
CA ASP A 98 -7.48 10.88 1.08
C ASP A 98 -6.40 9.82 0.80
N LEU A 99 -5.94 9.11 1.83
CA LEU A 99 -5.06 7.95 1.67
C LEU A 99 -5.73 6.84 0.84
N ILE A 100 -7.00 6.55 1.11
CA ILE A 100 -7.77 5.54 0.36
C ILE A 100 -7.87 5.92 -1.12
N LYS A 101 -8.01 7.21 -1.46
CA LYS A 101 -8.10 7.67 -2.85
C LYS A 101 -6.82 7.39 -3.63
N VAL A 102 -5.63 7.74 -3.13
CA VAL A 102 -4.37 7.50 -3.86
C VAL A 102 -3.96 6.05 -3.92
N VAL A 103 -4.30 5.28 -2.88
CA VAL A 103 -4.16 3.82 -2.87
C VAL A 103 -4.92 3.22 -4.05
N LYS A 104 -6.19 3.60 -4.27
CA LYS A 104 -6.98 3.16 -5.43
C LYS A 104 -6.40 3.59 -6.78
N LEU A 105 -5.64 4.69 -6.82
CA LEU A 105 -4.95 5.16 -8.03
C LEU A 105 -3.62 4.42 -8.31
N GLY A 106 -3.23 3.47 -7.45
CA GLY A 106 -2.05 2.63 -7.67
C GLY A 106 -0.73 3.32 -7.28
N ILE A 107 -0.75 4.21 -6.30
CA ILE A 107 0.46 4.79 -5.71
C ILE A 107 1.39 3.67 -5.17
N ASN A 108 2.72 3.89 -5.19
CA ASN A 108 3.62 2.91 -4.57
C ASN A 108 3.86 3.19 -3.10
N ASN A 109 3.94 4.46 -2.70
CA ASN A 109 4.08 4.84 -1.30
C ASN A 109 3.69 6.29 -1.08
N TYR A 110 3.51 6.70 0.17
CA TYR A 110 3.35 8.10 0.53
C TYR A 110 4.17 8.48 1.76
N LEU A 111 4.37 9.78 1.95
CA LEU A 111 5.08 10.41 3.07
C LEU A 111 4.23 11.58 3.57
N VAL A 112 3.86 11.53 4.85
CA VAL A 112 3.14 12.63 5.49
C VAL A 112 4.16 13.66 5.98
N LYS A 113 3.96 14.92 5.63
CA LYS A 113 4.76 16.06 6.08
C LYS A 113 4.35 16.43 7.53
N PRO A 114 5.30 16.78 8.42
CA PRO A 114 6.75 16.75 8.23
C PRO A 114 7.32 15.33 8.34
N TYR A 115 8.37 15.02 7.57
CA TYR A 115 9.08 13.75 7.60
C TYR A 115 10.60 13.94 7.75
N SER A 116 11.27 12.96 8.34
CA SER A 116 12.73 12.97 8.50
C SER A 116 13.46 12.46 7.25
N ALA A 117 14.77 12.68 7.18
CA ALA A 117 15.60 12.08 6.14
C ALA A 117 15.57 10.54 6.20
N ALA A 118 15.49 9.96 7.39
CA ALA A 118 15.39 8.52 7.59
C ALA A 118 14.08 7.97 7.00
N ASP A 119 12.96 8.66 7.22
CA ASP A 119 11.66 8.27 6.65
C ASP A 119 11.71 8.27 5.13
N LEU A 120 12.21 9.35 4.51
CA LEU A 120 12.34 9.44 3.06
C LEU A 120 13.21 8.31 2.49
N MET A 121 14.36 8.06 3.11
CA MET A 121 15.27 6.99 2.68
C MET A 121 14.64 5.60 2.81
N ASP A 122 13.93 5.32 3.91
CA ASP A 122 13.21 4.06 4.11
C ASP A 122 12.17 3.84 3.01
N ARG A 123 11.34 4.87 2.73
CA ARG A 123 10.29 4.79 1.71
C ARG A 123 10.88 4.56 0.32
N ILE A 124 11.94 5.28 -0.04
CA ILE A 124 12.64 5.09 -1.32
C ILE A 124 13.21 3.67 -1.40
N LYS A 125 13.92 3.21 -0.37
CA LYS A 125 14.52 1.87 -0.33
C LYS A 125 13.45 0.80 -0.56
N LYS A 126 12.37 0.85 0.21
CA LYS A 126 11.25 -0.08 0.10
C LYS A 126 10.69 -0.12 -1.31
N VAL A 127 10.33 1.02 -1.92
CA VAL A 127 9.75 1.04 -3.27
C VAL A 127 10.74 0.54 -4.32
N MET A 128 12.01 0.93 -4.24
CA MET A 128 13.02 0.51 -5.21
C MET A 128 13.35 -0.99 -5.11
N GLU A 129 13.19 -1.59 -3.93
CA GLU A 129 13.30 -3.03 -3.70
C GLU A 129 12.06 -3.78 -4.22
N THR A 130 10.84 -3.31 -3.93
CA THR A 130 9.60 -3.93 -4.45
C THR A 130 9.54 -3.89 -5.99
N THR A 131 10.14 -2.87 -6.61
CA THR A 131 10.11 -2.71 -8.08
C THR A 131 11.09 -3.64 -8.80
N LYS A 132 12.18 -4.06 -8.13
CA LYS A 132 13.07 -5.12 -8.64
C LYS A 132 12.43 -6.50 -8.56
N GLU A 133 11.52 -6.72 -7.62
CA GLU A 133 10.76 -7.97 -7.51
C GLU A 133 9.57 -8.05 -8.49
N LYS A 134 9.06 -6.92 -9.00
CA LYS A 134 7.92 -6.89 -9.93
C LYS A 134 8.19 -7.49 -11.33
N VAL A 135 9.44 -7.71 -11.72
CA VAL A 135 9.79 -8.48 -12.94
C VAL A 135 9.73 -10.00 -12.69
N LYS A 136 9.71 -10.45 -11.43
CA LYS A 136 9.37 -11.81 -11.02
C LYS A 136 7.97 -11.81 -10.40
N LYS A 137 6.94 -11.89 -11.25
CA LYS A 137 5.53 -12.12 -10.88
C LYS A 137 5.36 -12.81 -9.51
N LYS A 138 5.06 -12.06 -8.45
CA LYS A 138 4.22 -12.57 -7.36
C LYS A 138 2.79 -12.15 -7.67
N LYS A 139 2.17 -12.84 -8.63
CA LYS A 139 0.75 -13.16 -8.45
C LYS A 139 0.71 -13.96 -7.15
N PHE A 140 -0.19 -13.64 -6.24
CA PHE A 140 -0.63 -14.65 -5.28
C PHE A 140 -1.04 -15.87 -6.13
N SER A 141 -0.23 -16.93 -6.09
CA SER A 141 -0.73 -18.25 -6.44
C SER A 141 -1.91 -18.46 -5.51
N LYS A 142 -3.03 -18.97 -6.02
CA LYS A 142 -4.27 -19.28 -5.28
C LYS A 142 -4.08 -20.10 -3.98
N ASN A 143 -2.86 -20.45 -3.56
CA ASN A 143 -2.53 -21.43 -2.52
C ASN A 143 -1.62 -20.93 -1.39
N THR A 144 -1.31 -19.64 -1.22
CA THR A 144 -0.54 -19.20 -0.03
C THR A 144 -1.46 -18.66 1.06
N ALA A 145 -2.04 -19.56 1.85
CA ALA A 145 -2.79 -19.21 3.06
C ALA A 145 -1.89 -18.43 4.05
N LEU A 146 -2.31 -17.22 4.45
CA LEU A 146 -1.65 -16.47 5.52
C LEU A 146 -2.25 -16.84 6.87
N LEU A 147 -1.42 -17.12 7.87
CA LEU A 147 -1.89 -17.36 9.23
C LEU A 147 -2.47 -16.07 9.83
N VAL A 148 -3.71 -16.18 10.31
CA VAL A 148 -4.41 -15.09 10.99
C VAL A 148 -4.89 -15.52 12.35
N ARG A 149 -5.03 -14.54 13.25
CA ARG A 149 -5.74 -14.71 14.51
C ARG A 149 -7.02 -13.89 14.46
N ILE A 150 -8.16 -14.55 14.60
CA ILE A 150 -9.49 -13.94 14.59
C ILE A 150 -10.05 -13.93 16.00
N LYS A 151 -10.56 -12.78 16.45
CA LYS A 151 -11.29 -12.63 17.70
C LYS A 151 -12.70 -12.18 17.37
N PHE A 152 -13.65 -13.10 17.50
CA PHE A 152 -15.06 -12.79 17.27
C PHE A 152 -15.59 -11.87 18.37
N LYS A 153 -16.56 -11.03 18.01
CA LYS A 153 -17.25 -10.17 18.98
C LYS A 153 -17.90 -11.01 20.08
N GLY A 154 -17.63 -10.64 21.33
CA GLY A 154 -18.15 -11.33 22.52
C GLY A 154 -17.43 -12.62 22.91
N ALA A 155 -16.48 -13.12 22.10
CA ALA A 155 -15.71 -14.32 22.44
C ALA A 155 -14.54 -13.98 23.38
N GLU A 156 -14.32 -14.81 24.40
CA GLU A 156 -13.18 -14.68 25.31
C GLU A 156 -11.87 -15.08 24.62
N GLU A 157 -11.92 -16.11 23.78
CA GLU A 157 -10.76 -16.66 23.06
C GLU A 157 -10.64 -16.16 21.61
N SER A 158 -9.41 -16.19 21.10
CA SER A 158 -9.13 -15.98 19.68
C SER A 158 -8.84 -17.31 18.98
N CYS A 159 -9.32 -17.46 17.75
CA CYS A 159 -9.05 -18.62 16.91
C CYS A 159 -7.87 -18.35 15.96
N ASN A 160 -7.14 -19.39 15.59
CA ASN A 160 -6.14 -19.32 14.51
C ASN A 160 -6.78 -19.85 13.23
N GLY A 161 -6.73 -19.04 12.17
CA GLY A 161 -7.28 -19.37 10.86
C GLY A 161 -6.28 -19.07 9.74
N THR A 162 -6.77 -19.17 8.52
CA THR A 162 -6.05 -18.78 7.32
C THR A 162 -6.82 -17.76 6.50
N LEU A 163 -6.14 -16.73 6.03
CA LEU A 163 -6.68 -15.79 5.06
C LEU A 163 -6.44 -16.33 3.65
N ASN A 164 -7.53 -16.58 2.94
CA ASN A 164 -7.50 -17.15 1.59
C ASN A 164 -7.59 -16.05 0.53
N GLU A 165 -8.42 -15.04 0.77
CA GLU A 165 -8.58 -13.88 -0.11
C GLU A 165 -8.79 -12.60 0.72
N ILE A 166 -8.30 -11.46 0.23
CA ILE A 166 -8.62 -10.16 0.81
C ILE A 166 -8.51 -9.04 -0.23
N SER A 167 -9.44 -8.10 -0.18
CA SER A 167 -9.47 -6.87 -0.97
C SER A 167 -10.10 -5.74 -0.16
N LEU A 168 -10.11 -4.52 -0.72
CA LEU A 168 -10.79 -3.36 -0.11
C LEU A 168 -12.29 -3.59 0.16
N GLU A 169 -12.94 -4.51 -0.56
CA GLU A 169 -14.39 -4.70 -0.48
C GLU A 169 -14.79 -5.97 0.28
N LYS A 170 -13.96 -7.01 0.20
CA LYS A 170 -14.29 -8.33 0.72
C LYS A 170 -13.04 -9.10 1.11
N GLY A 171 -13.19 -10.07 2.00
CA GLY A 171 -12.20 -11.11 2.19
C GLY A 171 -12.84 -12.44 2.52
N LEU A 172 -11.99 -13.47 2.52
CA LEU A 172 -12.36 -14.84 2.79
C LEU A 172 -11.36 -15.45 3.76
N ILE A 173 -11.83 -15.82 4.95
CA ILE A 173 -11.05 -16.50 5.99
C ILE A 173 -11.58 -17.91 6.16
N ARG A 174 -10.68 -18.87 6.32
CA ARG A 174 -10.99 -20.19 6.86
C ARG A 174 -10.60 -20.19 8.34
N SER A 175 -11.54 -20.43 9.24
CA SER A 175 -11.27 -20.42 10.68
C SER A 175 -12.15 -21.44 11.39
N PRO A 176 -11.68 -22.02 12.53
CA PRO A 176 -12.61 -22.64 13.44
C PRO A 176 -13.48 -21.57 14.11
N LEU A 177 -14.63 -22.01 14.64
CA LEU A 177 -15.45 -21.18 15.53
C LEU A 177 -14.96 -21.34 16.98
N PRO A 178 -15.17 -20.33 17.85
CA PRO A 178 -14.90 -20.47 19.28
C PRO A 178 -15.74 -21.61 19.87
N LYS A 179 -15.25 -22.23 20.95
CA LYS A 179 -15.94 -23.37 21.60
C LYS A 179 -17.31 -22.99 22.13
N GLU A 180 -17.44 -21.76 22.62
CA GLU A 180 -18.70 -21.18 23.05
C GLU A 180 -19.12 -20.12 22.04
N ALA A 181 -20.39 -20.15 21.63
CA ALA A 181 -20.96 -19.18 20.70
C ALA A 181 -21.57 -18.00 21.46
N PRO A 182 -20.86 -16.86 21.60
CA PRO A 182 -21.39 -15.68 22.28
C PRO A 182 -22.53 -15.03 21.48
N PRO A 183 -23.40 -14.23 22.14
CA PRO A 183 -24.33 -13.36 21.45
C PRO A 183 -23.60 -12.44 20.46
N GLY A 184 -24.05 -12.39 19.21
CA GLY A 184 -23.44 -11.55 18.17
C GLY A 184 -22.18 -12.14 17.52
N LEU A 185 -21.87 -13.44 17.74
CA LEU A 185 -20.74 -14.14 17.12
C LEU A 185 -20.62 -13.92 15.60
N TYR A 186 -21.77 -13.80 14.92
CA TYR A 186 -21.87 -13.69 13.46
C TYR A 186 -21.97 -12.26 12.95
N GLU A 187 -21.69 -11.25 13.77
CA GLU A 187 -21.75 -9.86 13.37
C GLU A 187 -20.38 -9.34 12.91
N GLU A 188 -19.42 -9.32 13.83
CA GLU A 188 -18.13 -8.66 13.65
C GLU A 188 -16.99 -9.46 14.29
N PHE A 189 -15.78 -9.19 13.83
CA PHE A 189 -14.56 -9.71 14.43
C PHE A 189 -13.40 -8.72 14.30
N GLU A 190 -12.41 -8.90 15.16
CA GLU A 190 -11.08 -8.34 14.98
C GLU A 190 -10.16 -9.40 14.37
N LEU A 191 -9.33 -9.01 13.41
CA LEU A 191 -8.39 -9.87 12.73
C LEU A 191 -6.97 -9.35 12.90
N GLN A 192 -6.07 -10.24 13.28
CA GLN A 192 -4.64 -10.02 13.29
C GLN A 192 -3.99 -10.84 12.19
N ILE A 193 -3.38 -10.20 11.19
CA ILE A 193 -2.65 -10.87 10.12
C ILE A 193 -1.17 -10.77 10.44
N LYS A 194 -0.50 -11.92 10.58
CA LYS A 194 0.90 -11.96 10.99
C LYS A 194 1.81 -12.06 9.76
N PHE A 195 2.69 -11.07 9.60
CA PHE A 195 3.77 -11.07 8.62
C PHE A 195 5.11 -11.33 9.31
N ILE A 196 6.17 -11.42 8.50
CA ILE A 196 7.52 -11.73 8.99
C ILE A 196 8.01 -10.66 9.97
N ASN A 197 7.66 -9.38 9.73
CA ASN A 197 8.17 -8.24 10.49
C ASN A 197 7.08 -7.40 11.18
N GLU A 198 5.80 -7.73 11.00
CA GLU A 198 4.69 -6.90 11.49
C GLU A 198 3.40 -7.71 11.76
N VAL A 199 2.48 -7.10 12.49
CA VAL A 199 1.13 -7.63 12.74
C VAL A 199 0.11 -6.55 12.37
N ILE A 200 -0.79 -6.92 11.47
CA ILE A 200 -1.81 -6.02 10.94
C ILE A 200 -3.11 -6.24 11.71
N HIS A 201 -3.76 -5.15 12.13
CA HIS A 201 -5.02 -5.18 12.87
C HIS A 201 -6.17 -4.59 12.04
N LEU A 202 -7.20 -5.40 11.74
CA LEU A 202 -8.42 -4.93 11.08
C LEU A 202 -9.68 -5.40 11.81
N LYS A 203 -10.78 -4.69 11.59
CA LYS A 203 -12.13 -5.05 12.02
C LYS A 203 -12.96 -5.42 10.80
N GLY A 204 -13.58 -6.60 10.84
CA GLY A 204 -14.44 -7.12 9.78
C GLY A 204 -15.87 -7.31 10.22
N GLU A 205 -16.80 -7.14 9.30
CA GLU A 205 -18.23 -7.51 9.40
C GLU A 205 -18.42 -8.83 8.65
N ILE A 206 -19.03 -9.82 9.29
CA ILE A 206 -19.32 -11.11 8.66
C ILE A 206 -20.47 -10.92 7.68
N ARG A 207 -20.31 -11.40 6.45
CA ARG A 207 -21.31 -11.33 5.38
C ARG A 207 -21.96 -12.68 5.11
N ASN A 208 -21.17 -13.74 5.15
CA ASN A 208 -21.63 -15.11 5.01
C ASN A 208 -20.70 -16.07 5.76
N LEU A 209 -21.28 -17.18 6.19
CA LEU A 209 -20.60 -18.30 6.83
C LEU A 209 -21.03 -19.56 6.08
N GLU A 210 -20.05 -20.27 5.55
CA GLU A 210 -20.27 -21.51 4.81
C GLU A 210 -19.46 -22.64 5.46
N PRO A 211 -19.99 -23.87 5.51
CA PRO A 211 -19.18 -25.02 5.90
C PRO A 211 -17.96 -25.14 5.00
N ASP A 212 -16.80 -25.48 5.56
CA ASP A 212 -15.67 -25.85 4.73
C ASP A 212 -15.90 -27.22 4.11
N VAL A 213 -16.13 -27.25 2.80
CA VAL A 213 -16.46 -28.47 2.04
C VAL A 213 -15.24 -29.23 1.55
N GLU A 214 -14.04 -28.64 1.60
CA GLU A 214 -12.80 -29.28 1.15
C GLU A 214 -12.18 -30.17 2.23
N ASP A 215 -12.48 -29.92 3.50
CA ASP A 215 -12.01 -30.71 4.63
C ASP A 215 -13.05 -31.75 5.07
N GLN A 216 -13.08 -32.90 4.39
CA GLN A 216 -13.94 -34.03 4.73
C GLN A 216 -13.64 -34.66 6.11
N PHE A 217 -12.57 -34.21 6.79
CA PHE A 217 -12.07 -34.83 8.02
C PHE A 217 -12.22 -33.96 9.27
N SER A 218 -12.38 -32.63 9.16
CA SER A 218 -12.64 -31.78 10.32
C SER A 218 -13.91 -30.92 10.11
N LYS A 219 -14.99 -31.25 10.84
CA LYS A 219 -16.26 -30.52 10.82
C LYS A 219 -16.20 -29.17 11.57
N ASP A 220 -15.00 -28.77 11.97
CA ASP A 220 -14.78 -27.69 12.94
C ASP A 220 -14.40 -26.36 12.29
N PHE A 221 -14.21 -26.33 10.95
CA PHE A 221 -13.82 -25.13 10.21
C PHE A 221 -14.95 -24.60 9.34
N VAL A 222 -15.02 -23.27 9.26
CA VAL A 222 -15.96 -22.53 8.41
C VAL A 222 -15.21 -21.56 7.50
N MET A 223 -15.82 -21.31 6.35
CA MET A 223 -15.46 -20.24 5.44
C MET A 223 -16.25 -18.99 5.82
N ILE A 224 -15.53 -17.92 6.16
CA ILE A 224 -16.08 -16.64 6.60
C ILE A 224 -15.83 -15.62 5.50
N GLY A 225 -16.86 -15.28 4.75
CA GLY A 225 -16.83 -14.13 3.88
C GLY A 225 -17.16 -12.88 4.67
N PHE A 226 -16.36 -11.83 4.50
CA PHE A 226 -16.47 -10.63 5.33
C PHE A 226 -16.23 -9.35 4.53
N LYS A 227 -16.68 -8.23 5.08
CA LYS A 227 -16.35 -6.89 4.61
C LYS A 227 -15.47 -6.21 5.65
N ILE A 228 -14.49 -5.43 5.22
CA ILE A 228 -13.66 -4.63 6.13
C ILE A 228 -14.47 -3.41 6.61
N ILE A 229 -14.58 -3.24 7.93
CA ILE A 229 -15.19 -2.07 8.56
C ILE A 229 -14.10 -1.03 8.86
N GLU A 230 -13.01 -1.49 9.44
CA GLU A 230 -11.94 -0.61 9.94
C GLU A 230 -10.59 -1.29 9.76
N ILE A 231 -9.57 -0.49 9.48
CA ILE A 231 -8.17 -0.89 9.55
C ILE A 231 -7.53 0.09 10.51
N LYS A 232 -6.89 -0.43 11.57
CA LYS A 232 -6.15 0.37 12.54
C LYS A 232 -4.76 0.62 11.96
N GLU A 233 -4.39 1.90 11.82
CA GLU A 233 -3.07 2.34 11.35
C GLU A 233 -2.55 1.54 10.15
N PRO A 234 -3.23 1.62 8.99
CA PRO A 234 -2.90 0.77 7.84
C PRO A 234 -1.47 1.04 7.37
N ASP A 235 -0.54 0.12 7.67
CA ASP A 235 0.77 0.13 7.05
C ASP A 235 0.65 -0.25 5.57
N ARG A 236 1.68 0.09 4.79
CA ARG A 236 1.76 -0.08 3.35
C ARG A 236 1.56 -1.54 2.93
N GLU A 237 2.06 -2.52 3.69
CA GLU A 237 1.87 -3.93 3.37
C GLU A 237 0.38 -4.33 3.38
N VAL A 238 -0.41 -3.75 4.29
CA VAL A 238 -1.87 -3.92 4.32
C VAL A 238 -2.49 -3.40 3.03
N LEU A 239 -2.13 -2.18 2.65
CA LEU A 239 -2.73 -1.51 1.51
C LEU A 239 -2.35 -2.22 0.20
N GLU A 240 -1.11 -2.70 0.09
CA GLU A 240 -0.68 -3.52 -1.06
C GLU A 240 -1.42 -4.86 -1.12
N LEU A 241 -1.66 -5.51 0.02
CA LEU A 241 -2.42 -6.75 0.10
C LEU A 241 -3.89 -6.56 -0.32
N LEU A 242 -4.54 -5.47 0.11
CA LEU A 242 -5.93 -5.16 -0.20
C LEU A 242 -6.17 -4.75 -1.66
N LEU A 243 -5.09 -4.47 -2.40
CA LEU A 243 -5.13 -4.00 -3.79
C LEU A 243 -4.65 -5.03 -4.82
N ALA A 244 -4.11 -6.18 -4.38
CA ALA A 244 -3.55 -7.23 -5.24
C ALA A 244 -4.63 -8.09 -5.90
#